data_AF-A0A4R6UZZ2-F1
#
_entry.id   AF-A0A4R6UZZ2-F1
#
_cell.length_a   1.000
_cell.length_b   1.000
_cell.length_c   1.000
_cell.angle_alpha   90.00
_cell.angle_beta   90.00
_cell.angle_gamma   90.00
#
_symmetry.space_group_name_H-M   'P 1'
#
loop_
_entity.id
_entity.type
_entity.pdbx_description
1 polymer ?
#
loop_
_entity_poly.entity_id
_entity_poly.type
_entity_poly.pdbx_seq_one_letter_code
_entity_poly.pdbx_strand_id
1 'polypeptide(L)'
;MPYIQHQFNGATVSHYELGEQLTIGRAADNHILIDDATVSGHHAVIEKTEAGIQIRDLGSTNGIRVNGEKASSALINENDVIIIGTHTLCLIEHISDELQKTLKIKKSWIPGLYYTAR
;
A
#
# COMPACT_ATOMS: atom_id res chain seq x y z
N MET A 1 -9.00 -10.29 6.91
CA MET A 1 -8.97 -8.84 6.68
C MET A 1 -8.08 -8.62 5.47
N PRO A 2 -8.48 -7.81 4.49
CA PRO A 2 -7.68 -7.57 3.30
C PRO A 2 -6.40 -6.79 3.63
N TYR A 3 -5.38 -6.98 2.81
CA TYR A 3 -4.11 -6.29 2.88
C TYR A 3 -3.77 -5.65 1.54
N ILE A 4 -3.00 -4.57 1.60
CA ILE A 4 -2.34 -3.99 0.44
C ILE A 4 -0.90 -4.48 0.42
N GLN A 5 -0.55 -5.26 -0.59
CA GLN A 5 0.84 -5.60 -0.89
C GLN A 5 1.48 -4.43 -1.62
N HIS A 6 2.64 -3.99 -1.13
CA HIS A 6 3.46 -2.97 -1.77
C HIS A 6 4.70 -3.59 -2.39
N GLN A 7 4.95 -3.29 -3.66
CA GLN A 7 6.11 -3.74 -4.41
C GLN A 7 6.86 -2.56 -5.02
N PHE A 8 8.17 -2.74 -5.17
CA PHE A 8 9.08 -1.81 -5.86
C PHE A 8 10.03 -2.63 -6.72
N ASN A 9 10.13 -2.30 -8.02
CA ASN A 9 10.95 -3.05 -8.98
C ASN A 9 10.70 -4.56 -8.97
N GLY A 10 9.44 -4.98 -8.76
CA GLY A 10 9.04 -6.39 -8.72
C GLY A 10 9.38 -7.12 -7.42
N ALA A 11 10.02 -6.47 -6.44
CA ALA A 11 10.25 -7.01 -5.12
C ALA A 11 9.17 -6.52 -4.13
N THR A 12 8.60 -7.44 -3.36
CA THR A 12 7.68 -7.08 -2.27
C THR A 12 8.43 -6.33 -1.17
N VAL A 13 8.00 -5.10 -0.91
CA VAL A 13 8.56 -4.21 0.11
C VAL A 13 7.85 -4.43 1.44
N SER A 14 6.52 -4.46 1.44
CA SER A 14 5.73 -4.59 2.66
C SER A 14 4.30 -5.02 2.39
N HIS A 15 3.56 -5.29 3.47
CA HIS A 15 2.12 -5.53 3.46
C HIS A 15 1.47 -4.64 4.52
N TYR A 16 0.36 -4.00 4.16
CA TYR A 16 -0.37 -3.10 5.03
C TYR A 16 -1.77 -3.65 5.23
N GLU A 17 -2.19 -3.82 6.48
CA GLU A 17 -3.58 -4.19 6.78
C GLU A 17 -4.51 -3.07 6.37
N LEU A 18 -5.50 -3.39 5.53
CA LEU A 18 -6.50 -2.41 5.12
C LEU A 18 -7.57 -2.30 6.21
N GLY A 19 -7.44 -1.27 7.05
CA GLY A 19 -8.46 -0.82 8.00
C GLY A 19 -9.62 -0.12 7.30
N GLU A 20 -10.03 1.06 7.78
CA GLU A 20 -11.01 1.91 7.09
C GLU A 20 -10.38 2.59 5.86
N GLN A 21 -9.14 3.06 6.01
CA GLN A 21 -8.43 3.83 5.02
C GLN A 21 -6.91 3.66 5.16
N LEU A 22 -6.20 3.71 4.03
CA LEU A 22 -4.75 3.85 3.94
C LEU A 22 -4.41 5.02 3.02
N THR A 23 -3.56 5.92 3.51
CA THR A 23 -3.04 7.06 2.72
C THR A 23 -1.68 6.71 2.15
N ILE A 24 -1.41 7.16 0.93
CA ILE A 24 -0.21 6.86 0.18
C ILE A 24 0.42 8.18 -0.29
N GLY A 25 1.72 8.34 -0.08
CA GLY A 25 2.44 9.50 -0.57
C GLY A 25 3.86 9.58 -0.06
N ARG A 26 4.57 10.62 -0.49
CA ARG A 26 5.96 10.87 -0.10
C ARG A 26 6.10 11.52 1.27
N ALA A 27 5.04 12.14 1.79
CA ALA A 27 5.07 12.70 3.13
C ALA A 27 5.04 11.59 4.20
N ALA A 28 5.79 11.77 5.28
CA ALA A 28 6.00 10.76 6.33
C ALA A 28 4.76 10.51 7.21
N ASP A 29 3.71 11.33 7.06
CA ASP A 29 2.41 11.20 7.73
C ASP A 29 1.45 10.25 6.98
N ASN A 30 1.83 9.74 5.82
CA ASN A 30 1.07 8.71 5.13
C ASN A 30 1.25 7.32 5.76
N HIS A 31 0.22 6.49 5.67
CA HIS A 31 0.30 5.09 6.10
C HIS A 31 1.31 4.30 5.25
N ILE A 32 1.31 4.55 3.94
CA ILE A 32 2.26 3.99 2.98
C ILE A 32 3.16 5.12 2.49
N LEU A 33 4.34 5.22 3.10
CA LEU A 33 5.39 6.15 2.69
C LEU A 33 6.09 5.62 1.44
N ILE A 34 6.02 6.39 0.36
CA ILE A 34 6.76 6.13 -0.87
C ILE A 34 7.72 7.30 -1.12
N ASP A 35 8.99 7.10 -0.75
CA ASP A 35 10.04 8.10 -0.93
C ASP A 35 10.57 8.13 -2.36
N ASP A 36 9.74 8.63 -3.28
CA ASP A 36 10.05 8.76 -4.70
C ASP A 36 9.64 10.15 -5.21
N ALA A 37 10.53 10.81 -5.96
CA ALA A 37 10.30 12.17 -6.48
C ALA A 37 9.09 12.27 -7.43
N THR A 38 8.66 11.18 -8.04
CA THR A 38 7.47 11.07 -8.89
C THR A 38 6.17 10.97 -8.08
N VAL A 39 6.26 10.86 -6.75
CA VAL A 39 5.13 10.73 -5.85
C VAL A 39 4.89 12.03 -5.07
N SER A 40 3.67 12.55 -5.16
CA SER A 40 3.23 13.73 -4.39
C SER A 40 3.20 13.45 -2.88
N GLY A 41 3.24 14.52 -2.08
CA GLY A 41 3.23 14.44 -0.61
C GLY A 41 2.08 13.60 -0.08
N HIS A 42 0.86 13.89 -0.52
CA HIS A 42 -0.35 13.07 -0.34
C HIS A 42 -0.87 12.72 -1.72
N HIS A 43 -0.56 11.52 -2.20
CA HIS A 43 -0.76 11.15 -3.60
C HIS A 43 -2.13 10.51 -3.81
N ALA A 44 -2.44 9.50 -3.01
CA ALA A 44 -3.63 8.71 -3.17
C ALA A 44 -4.13 8.19 -1.83
N VAL A 45 -5.37 7.72 -1.83
CA VAL A 45 -6.00 7.04 -0.72
C VAL A 45 -6.63 5.74 -1.21
N ILE A 46 -6.48 4.67 -0.43
CA ILE A 46 -7.26 3.45 -0.55
C ILE A 46 -8.23 3.41 0.63
N GLU A 47 -9.52 3.22 0.40
CA GLU A 47 -10.54 3.24 1.44
C GLU A 47 -11.60 2.17 1.19
N LYS A 48 -12.25 1.73 2.27
CA LYS A 48 -13.44 0.90 2.18
C LYS A 48 -14.66 1.80 2.01
N THR A 49 -15.47 1.47 1.01
CA THR A 49 -16.74 2.15 0.72
C THR A 49 -17.87 1.12 0.73
N GLU A 50 -19.12 1.60 0.70
CA GLU A 50 -20.29 0.72 0.55
C GLU A 50 -20.26 -0.10 -0.76
N ALA A 51 -19.57 0.41 -1.79
CA ALA A 51 -19.43 -0.25 -3.09
C ALA A 51 -18.23 -1.21 -3.16
N GLY A 52 -17.41 -1.29 -2.11
CA GLY A 52 -16.19 -2.08 -2.06
C GLY A 52 -14.95 -1.23 -1.78
N ILE A 53 -13.77 -1.77 -2.09
CA ILE A 53 -12.50 -1.09 -1.86
C ILE A 53 -12.22 -0.17 -3.05
N GLN A 54 -11.97 1.10 -2.76
CA GLN A 54 -11.71 2.12 -3.76
C GLN A 54 -10.32 2.70 -3.57
N ILE A 55 -9.62 2.98 -4.68
CA ILE A 55 -8.49 3.90 -4.71
C ILE A 55 -8.90 5.22 -5.34
N ARG A 56 -8.40 6.33 -4.78
CA ARG A 56 -8.65 7.69 -5.26
C ARG A 56 -7.36 8.49 -5.29
N ASP A 57 -7.13 9.19 -6.40
CA ASP A 57 -6.08 10.19 -6.53
C ASP A 57 -6.45 11.48 -5.80
N LEU A 58 -5.50 12.08 -5.10
CA LEU A 58 -5.70 13.32 -4.31
C LEU A 58 -5.24 14.57 -5.07
N GLY A 59 -5.24 14.53 -6.40
CA GLY A 59 -4.70 15.61 -7.24
C GLY A 59 -3.18 15.52 -7.35
N SER A 60 -2.66 14.31 -7.47
CA SER A 60 -1.22 14.10 -7.60
C SER A 60 -0.71 14.60 -8.96
N THR A 61 0.61 14.83 -9.04
CA THR A 61 1.22 15.37 -10.26
C THR A 61 1.23 14.36 -11.40
N ASN A 62 1.46 13.07 -11.09
CA ASN A 62 1.60 12.02 -12.10
C ASN A 62 0.33 11.16 -12.26
N GLY A 63 -0.58 11.23 -11.30
CA GLY A 63 -1.79 10.42 -11.23
C GLY A 63 -1.50 8.98 -10.79
N ILE A 64 -2.56 8.26 -10.49
CA ILE A 64 -2.54 6.81 -10.31
C ILE A 64 -2.85 6.10 -11.63
N ARG A 65 -2.34 4.89 -11.80
CA ARG A 65 -2.75 3.99 -12.88
C ARG A 65 -3.32 2.71 -12.31
N VAL A 66 -4.42 2.23 -12.87
CA VAL A 66 -5.04 0.94 -12.52
C VAL A 66 -5.10 0.11 -13.79
N ASN A 67 -4.50 -1.08 -13.76
CA ASN A 67 -4.39 -1.98 -14.92
C ASN A 67 -3.80 -1.31 -16.17
N GLY A 68 -2.86 -0.37 -15.97
CA GLY A 68 -2.17 0.35 -17.03
C GLY A 68 -2.84 1.66 -17.48
N GLU A 69 -4.08 1.91 -17.09
CA GLU A 69 -4.83 3.11 -17.46
C GLU A 69 -4.80 4.17 -16.35
N LYS A 70 -4.71 5.46 -16.71
CA LYS A 70 -4.78 6.54 -15.71
C LYS A 70 -6.20 6.64 -15.16
N ALA A 71 -6.33 6.76 -13.84
CA ALA A 71 -7.61 6.92 -13.18
C ALA A 71 -7.54 8.05 -12.12
N SER A 72 -8.65 8.75 -11.91
CA SER A 72 -8.82 9.62 -10.74
C SER A 72 -9.41 8.86 -9.55
N SER A 73 -10.19 7.82 -9.84
CA SER A 73 -10.71 6.89 -8.85
C SER A 73 -11.09 5.57 -9.51
N ALA A 74 -10.92 4.45 -8.82
CA ALA A 74 -11.35 3.13 -9.28
C ALA A 74 -11.71 2.22 -8.11
N LEU A 75 -12.72 1.37 -8.29
CA LEU A 75 -12.90 0.20 -7.42
C LEU A 75 -11.81 -0.82 -7.78
N ILE A 76 -11.21 -1.42 -6.76
CA ILE A 76 -10.08 -2.35 -6.92
C ILE A 76 -10.42 -3.70 -6.30
N ASN A 77 -9.96 -4.76 -6.96
CA ASN A 77 -10.07 -6.15 -6.53
C ASN A 77 -8.68 -6.79 -6.50
N GLU A 78 -8.60 -8.04 -6.05
CA GLU A 78 -7.31 -8.75 -5.86
C GLU A 78 -6.47 -8.91 -7.13
N ASN A 79 -7.11 -8.88 -8.30
CA ASN A 79 -6.43 -9.03 -9.58
C ASN A 79 -5.98 -7.70 -10.20
N ASP A 80 -6.32 -6.58 -9.56
CA ASP A 80 -6.01 -5.26 -10.09
C ASP A 80 -4.62 -4.82 -9.67
N VAL A 81 -3.89 -4.26 -10.63
CA VAL A 81 -2.54 -3.74 -10.44
C VAL A 81 -2.60 -2.22 -10.43
N ILE A 82 -2.25 -1.64 -9.28
CA ILE A 82 -2.22 -0.20 -9.10
C ILE A 82 -0.77 0.26 -9.18
N ILE A 83 -0.50 1.29 -9.99
CA ILE A 83 0.84 1.87 -10.15
C ILE A 83 0.82 3.33 -9.70
N ILE A 84 1.77 3.67 -8.83
CA ILE A 84 2.04 5.01 -8.33
C ILE A 84 3.53 5.28 -8.49
N GLY A 85 3.91 6.14 -9.43
CA GLY A 85 5.31 6.30 -9.83
C GLY A 85 5.89 4.99 -10.37
N THR A 86 6.94 4.48 -9.73
CA THR A 86 7.55 3.16 -10.01
C THR A 86 7.13 2.07 -9.02
N HIS A 87 6.15 2.34 -8.16
CA HIS A 87 5.68 1.42 -7.15
C HIS A 87 4.37 0.78 -7.57
N THR A 88 4.21 -0.49 -7.18
CA THR A 88 3.03 -1.28 -7.46
C THR A 88 2.32 -1.62 -6.16
N LEU A 89 0.99 -1.50 -6.15
CA LEU A 89 0.11 -1.91 -5.06
C LEU A 89 -0.90 -2.93 -5.57
N CYS A 90 -1.11 -4.00 -4.81
CA CYS A 90 -2.10 -5.02 -5.12
C CYS A 90 -2.93 -5.33 -3.86
N LEU A 91 -4.22 -5.56 -4.03
CA LEU A 91 -5.09 -6.05 -2.96
C LEU A 91 -4.90 -7.55 -2.81
N ILE A 92 -4.82 -8.04 -1.57
CA ILE A 92 -4.80 -9.48 -1.25
C ILE A 92 -5.71 -9.77 -0.05
N GLU A 93 -6.55 -10.79 -0.11
CA GLU A 93 -7.44 -11.18 1.00
C GLU A 93 -6.71 -11.96 2.09
N HIS A 94 -5.68 -12.72 1.70
CA HIS A 94 -4.92 -13.59 2.59
C HIS A 94 -3.42 -13.46 2.38
N ILE A 95 -2.71 -13.10 3.45
CA ILE A 95 -1.26 -13.29 3.53
C ILE A 95 -1.02 -14.76 3.90
N SER A 96 -0.24 -15.48 3.09
CA SER A 96 0.12 -16.87 3.35
C SER A 96 0.69 -17.06 4.77
N ASP A 97 0.40 -18.20 5.40
CA ASP A 97 0.77 -18.49 6.80
C ASP A 97 2.27 -18.40 7.09
N GLU A 98 3.13 -18.52 6.07
CA GLU A 98 4.57 -18.33 6.19
C GLU A 98 4.98 -16.87 6.42
N LEU A 99 4.26 -15.90 5.83
CA LEU A 99 4.52 -14.47 6.01
C LEU A 99 3.92 -13.93 7.32
N GLN A 100 2.83 -14.54 7.81
CA GLN A 100 2.25 -14.19 9.12
C GLN A 100 3.23 -14.43 10.28
N LYS A 101 4.19 -15.36 10.14
CA LYS A 101 5.21 -15.63 11.16
C LYS A 101 6.26 -14.50 11.25
N THR A 102 6.59 -13.86 10.13
CA THR A 102 7.61 -12.79 10.06
C THR A 102 7.02 -11.40 10.33
N LEU A 103 5.74 -11.17 10.04
CA LEU A 103 5.05 -9.91 10.35
C LEU A 103 4.77 -9.71 11.84
N LYS A 104 4.94 -10.74 12.69
CA LYS A 104 4.87 -10.65 14.15
C LYS A 104 6.10 -10.01 14.80
N ILE A 105 6.98 -9.37 14.04
CA ILE A 105 8.03 -8.54 14.63
C ILE A 105 7.40 -7.20 15.03
N LYS A 106 6.91 -7.12 16.28
CA LYS A 106 6.54 -5.84 16.88
C LYS A 106 7.77 -4.91 16.83
N LYS A 107 7.58 -3.69 16.31
CA LYS A 107 8.59 -2.64 16.29
C LYS A 107 9.11 -2.43 17.71
N SER A 108 10.37 -2.80 17.97
CA SER A 108 11.07 -2.42 19.20
C SER A 108 11.29 -0.90 19.20
N TRP A 109 11.17 -0.25 20.35
CA TRP A 109 11.50 1.18 20.49
C TRP A 109 13.01 1.46 20.32
N ILE A 110 13.83 0.41 20.25
CA ILE A 110 15.29 0.50 20.07
C ILE A 110 15.62 0.35 18.57
N PRO A 111 16.26 1.35 17.93
CA PRO A 111 16.70 1.25 16.54
C PRO A 111 17.66 0.06 16.36
N GLY A 112 17.36 -0.83 15.40
CA GLY A 112 18.26 -1.92 14.99
C GLY A 112 18.16 -3.24 15.74
N LEU A 113 17.16 -3.43 16.62
CA LEU A 113 16.98 -4.68 17.36
C LEU A 113 15.60 -5.30 17.10
N TYR A 114 15.59 -6.50 16.50
CA TYR A 114 14.39 -7.29 16.23
C TYR A 114 14.43 -8.57 17.08
N TYR A 115 13.30 -8.94 17.71
CA TYR A 115 13.16 -10.21 18.44
C TYR A 115 12.14 -11.11 17.75
N THR A 116 12.45 -12.40 17.66
CA THR A 116 11.46 -13.45 17.38
C THR A 116 10.80 -13.82 18.71
N ALA A 117 9.53 -13.46 18.91
CA ALA A 117 8.78 -14.01 20.03
C ALA A 117 8.63 -15.52 19.81
N ARG A 118 9.13 -16.32 20.76
CA ARG A 118 9.07 -17.79 20.73
C ARG A 118 7.70 -18.28 21.18
#